data_AF-A0A939DZS5-F1
#
_entry.id   AF-A0A939DZS5-F1
#
_cell.length_a   1.000
_cell.length_b   1.000
_cell.length_c   1.000
_cell.angle_alpha   90.00
_cell.angle_beta   90.00
_cell.angle_gamma   90.00
#
_symmetry.space_group_name_H-M   'P 1'
#
loop_
_entity.id
_entity.type
_entity.pdbx_description
1 polymer ?
#
loop_
_entity_poly.entity_id
_entity_poly.type
_entity_poly.pdbx_seq_one_letter_code
_entity_poly.pdbx_strand_id
1 'polypeptide(L)' 'MSAPLLTPRSTSELRSERNGVERDMLPYTVELLRRLRVAGALEFKEEQLLDRYETLSWLIDE' A
#
# COMPACT_ATOMS: atom_id res chain seq x y z
N MET A 1 1.08 -29.00 16.55
CA MET A 1 1.04 -28.06 15.41
C MET A 1 0.73 -26.68 15.99
N SER A 2 1.66 -25.73 15.88
CA SER A 2 1.45 -24.37 16.39
C SER A 2 0.53 -23.63 15.43
N ALA A 3 -0.63 -23.19 15.91
CA ALA A 3 -1.53 -22.35 15.14
C ALA A 3 -0.84 -21.01 14.84
N PRO A 4 -1.03 -20.42 13.64
CA PRO A 4 -0.50 -19.11 13.34
C PRO A 4 -1.12 -18.08 14.29
N LEU A 5 -0.27 -17.34 14.99
CA LEU A 5 -0.68 -16.22 15.82
C LEU A 5 -1.12 -15.09 14.88
N LEU A 6 -2.42 -15.00 14.63
CA LEU A 6 -3.03 -13.85 14.01
C LEU A 6 -3.02 -12.72 15.05
N THR A 7 -1.97 -11.90 15.04
CA THR A 7 -1.97 -10.66 15.82
C THR A 7 -2.98 -9.72 15.18
N PRO A 8 -4.06 -9.33 15.89
CA PRO A 8 -4.97 -8.33 15.37
C PRO A 8 -4.20 -7.02 15.23
N ARG A 9 -4.09 -6.50 14.01
CA ARG A 9 -3.62 -5.13 13.80
C ARG A 9 -4.78 -4.18 13.94
N SER A 10 -4.56 -3.11 14.67
CA SER A 10 -5.52 -2.01 14.78
C SER A 10 -5.57 -1.21 13.47
N THR A 11 -6.72 -0.59 13.20
CA THR A 11 -6.90 0.33 12.07
C THR A 11 -5.87 1.47 12.09
N SER A 12 -5.46 1.91 13.29
CA SER A 12 -4.43 2.92 13.50
C SER A 12 -3.05 2.46 12.98
N GLU A 13 -2.66 1.23 13.28
CA GLU A 13 -1.40 0.65 12.79
C GLU A 13 -1.42 0.49 11.26
N LEU A 14 -2.53 0.03 10.71
CA LEU A 14 -2.70 -0.10 9.25
C LEU A 14 -2.63 1.25 8.55
N ARG A 15 -3.24 2.30 9.13
CA ARG A 15 -3.14 3.67 8.61
C ARG A 15 -1.71 4.19 8.69
N SER A 16 -1.01 3.93 9.79
CA SER A 16 0.39 4.33 9.94
C SER A 16 1.29 3.64 8.91
N GLU A 17 1.03 2.36 8.61
CA GLU A 17 1.73 1.63 7.56
C GLU A 17 1.42 2.21 6.17
N ARG A 18 0.14 2.48 5.87
CA ARG A 18 -0.25 3.09 4.59
C ARG A 18 0.41 4.44 4.37
N ASN A 19 0.47 5.27 5.41
CA ASN A 19 1.18 6.54 5.37
C ASN A 19 2.70 6.37 5.18
N GLY A 20 3.28 5.28 5.67
CA GLY A 20 4.67 4.91 5.42
C GLY A 20 4.89 4.55 3.95
N VAL A 21 4.03 3.69 3.40
CA VAL A 21 4.05 3.31 1.98
C VAL A 21 3.92 4.53 1.06
N GLU A 22 3.04 5.47 1.41
CA GLU A 22 2.87 6.72 0.66
C GLU A 22 4.14 7.59 0.66
N ARG A 23 4.90 7.61 1.76
CA ARG A 23 6.21 8.30 1.80
C ARG A 23 7.25 7.59 0.97
N ASP A 24 7.23 6.26 0.93
CA ASP A 24 8.17 5.45 0.14
C ASP A 24 7.94 5.59 -1.38
N MET A 25 6.77 6.10 -1.79
CA MET A 25 6.47 6.43 -3.19
C MET A 25 7.11 7.73 -3.68
N LEU A 26 7.62 8.59 -2.77
CA LEU A 26 8.22 9.86 -3.16
C LEU A 26 9.38 9.65 -4.17
N PRO A 27 9.47 10.48 -5.21
CA PRO A 27 8.76 11.76 -5.40
C PRO A 27 7.37 11.64 -6.06
N TYR A 28 6.89 10.43 -6.36
CA TYR A 28 5.63 10.22 -7.06
C TYR A 28 4.44 10.15 -6.10
N THR A 29 3.30 10.68 -6.55
CA THR A 29 2.04 10.57 -5.80
C THR A 29 1.29 9.29 -6.19
N VAL A 30 0.43 8.78 -5.29
CA VAL A 30 -0.43 7.62 -5.57
C VAL A 30 -1.23 7.82 -6.86
N GLU A 31 -1.79 9.01 -7.07
CA GLU A 31 -2.54 9.33 -8.28
C GLU A 31 -1.69 9.25 -9.56
N LEU A 32 -0.44 9.71 -9.49
CA LEU A 32 0.48 9.61 -10.61
C LEU A 32 0.83 8.15 -10.91
N LEU A 33 1.12 7.36 -9.88
CA LEU A 33 1.39 5.92 -10.03
C LEU A 33 0.18 5.19 -10.61
N ARG A 34 -1.06 5.51 -10.20
CA ARG A 34 -2.28 4.97 -10.81
C ARG A 34 -2.38 5.28 -12.30
N ARG A 35 -2.04 6.50 -12.71
CA ARG A 35 -2.03 6.89 -14.13
C ARG A 35 -0.95 6.14 -14.91
N LEU A 36 0.24 6.01 -14.34
CA LEU A 36 1.36 5.27 -14.94
C LEU A 36 1.03 3.78 -15.09
N ARG A 37 0.33 3.18 -14.12
CA ARG A 37 -0.18 1.80 -14.20
C ARG A 37 -1.12 1.62 -15.39
N VAL A 38 -2.07 2.52 -15.58
CA VAL A 38 -2.99 2.49 -16.75
C VAL A 38 -2.22 2.67 -18.06
N ALA A 39 -1.15 3.46 -18.06
CA ALA A 39 -0.29 3.65 -19.22
C ALA A 39 0.72 2.50 -19.46
N GLY A 40 0.79 1.50 -18.58
CA GLY A 40 1.78 0.41 -18.64
C GLY A 40 3.23 0.89 -18.45
N ALA A 41 3.41 2.03 -17.80
CA ALA A 41 4.70 2.72 -17.63
C ALA A 41 5.22 2.68 -16.18
N LEU A 42 4.72 1.73 -15.37
CA LEU A 42 5.09 1.56 -13.97
C LEU A 42 6.22 0.54 -13.85
N GLU A 43 7.21 0.81 -13.01
CA GLU A 43 8.22 -0.18 -12.67
C GLU A 43 7.71 -1.15 -11.59
N PHE A 44 8.31 -2.36 -11.54
CA PHE A 44 7.89 -3.42 -10.60
C PHE A 44 7.85 -2.95 -9.13
N LYS A 45 8.79 -2.10 -8.72
CA LYS A 45 8.86 -1.58 -7.33
C LYS A 45 7.72 -0.61 -7.04
N GLU A 46 7.42 0.28 -7.98
CA GLU A 46 6.33 1.25 -7.88
C GLU A 46 4.98 0.53 -7.88
N GLU A 47 4.87 -0.54 -8.66
CA GLU A 47 3.69 -1.40 -8.69
C GLU A 47 3.44 -2.08 -7.35
N GLN A 48 4.46 -2.66 -6.73
CA GLN A 48 4.35 -3.25 -5.40
C GLN A 48 3.96 -2.23 -4.33
N LEU A 49 4.51 -1.02 -4.39
CA LEU A 49 4.15 0.05 -3.46
C LEU A 49 2.69 0.44 -3.63
N LEU A 50 2.23 0.60 -4.88
CA LEU A 50 0.85 0.94 -5.19
C LEU A 50 -0.12 -0.15 -4.72
N ASP A 51 0.19 -1.43 -4.99
CA ASP A 51 -0.64 -2.55 -4.53
C ASP A 51 -0.73 -2.62 -3.01
N ARG A 52 0.39 -2.40 -2.31
CA ARG A 52 0.40 -2.39 -0.85
C ARG A 52 -0.43 -1.23 -0.31
N TYR A 53 -0.32 -0.04 -0.90
CA TYR A 53 -1.13 1.12 -0.52
C TYR A 53 -2.62 0.83 -0.73
N GLU A 54 -3.02 0.29 -1.89
CA GLU A 54 -4.42 0.00 -2.21
C GLU A 54 -4.98 -1.10 -1.32
N THR A 55 -4.19 -2.13 -1.02
CA THR A 55 -4.57 -3.18 -0.06
C THR A 55 -4.79 -2.62 1.33
N LEU A 56 -3.88 -1.78 1.83
CA LEU A 56 -4.00 -1.19 3.16
C LEU A 56 -5.20 -0.25 3.24
N SER A 57 -5.47 0.51 2.17
CA SER A 57 -6.62 1.41 2.06
C SER A 57 -7.94 0.62 2.05
N TRP A 58 -8.00 -0.47 1.28
CA TRP A 58 -9.14 -1.39 1.29
C TRP A 58 -9.39 -2.03 2.67
N LEU A 59 -8.32 -2.42 3.39
CA LEU A 59 -8.44 -3.04 4.72
C LEU A 59 -8.96 -2.09 5.82
N ILE A 60 -8.88 -0.78 5.60
CA ILE A 60 -9.30 0.24 6.57
C ILE A 60 -10.51 1.05 6.10
N ASP A 61 -11.15 0.64 5.00
CA ASP A 61 -12.30 1.30 4.38
C ASP A 61 -12.06 2.80 4.06
N GLU A 62 -10.87 3.13 3.55
CA GLU A 62 -10.47 4.48 3.11
C GLU A 62 -9.97 4.47 1.67
#